data_AF-A0AAD7Z4M1-F1
#
_entry.id   AF-A0AAD7Z4M1-F1
#
_cell.length_a   1.000
_cell.length_b   1.000
_cell.length_c   1.000
_cell.angle_alpha   90.00
_cell.angle_beta   90.00
_cell.angle_gamma   90.00
#
_symmetry.space_group_name_H-M   'P 1'
#
loop_
_entity.id
_entity.type
_entity.pdbx_description
1 polymer ?
#
loop_
_entity_poly.entity_id
_entity_poly.type
_entity_poly.pdbx_seq_one_letter_code
_entity_poly.pdbx_strand_id
1 'polypeptide(L)' 'VDLKHMDQQPGSNLVNVGIDLSEFYLSVEWDILEVPARRNEEYYPCCAEPYSGTVIYFT' A
#
# COMPACT_ATOMS: atom_id res chain seq x y z
N VAL A 1 -12.73 12.72 2.41
CA VAL A 1 -12.18 12.39 1.07
C VAL A 1 -11.66 10.97 1.18
N ASP A 2 -12.09 10.06 0.31
CA ASP A 2 -11.64 8.66 0.31
C ASP A 2 -10.41 8.54 -0.59
N LEU A 3 -9.22 8.55 0.01
CA LEU A 3 -7.96 8.47 -0.73
C LEU A 3 -7.64 6.99 -1.00
N LYS A 4 -7.61 6.61 -2.27
CA LYS A 4 -7.26 5.26 -2.73
C LYS A 4 -6.01 5.27 -3.59
N HIS A 5 -5.29 4.16 -3.58
CA HIS A 5 -4.19 3.96 -4.50
C HIS A 5 -4.71 3.91 -5.94
N MET A 6 -3.96 4.50 -6.87
CA MET A 6 -4.36 4.62 -8.29
C MET A 6 -4.65 3.25 -8.92
N ASP A 7 -3.81 2.26 -8.63
CA ASP A 7 -3.94 0.89 -9.14
C ASP A 7 -4.81 -0.04 -8.28
N GLN A 8 -5.52 0.49 -7.29
CA GLN A 8 -6.39 -0.34 -6.46
C GLN A 8 -7.60 -0.81 -7.26
N GLN A 9 -7.73 -2.12 -7.45
CA GLN A 9 -8.88 -2.70 -8.13
C GLN A 9 -10.15 -2.60 -7.26
N PRO A 10 -11.33 -2.33 -7.87
CA PRO A 10 -12.60 -2.33 -7.16
C PRO A 10 -12.85 -3.67 -6.46
N GLY A 11 -13.14 -3.64 -5.16
CA GLY A 11 -13.39 -4.84 -4.35
C GLY A 11 -12.14 -5.57 -3.86
N SER A 12 -10.93 -5.11 -4.22
CA SER A 12 -9.67 -5.61 -3.67
C SER A 12 -9.03 -4.56 -2.77
N ASN A 13 -8.44 -5.02 -1.66
CA ASN A 13 -7.57 -4.21 -0.83
C ASN A 13 -6.08 -4.45 -1.13
N LEU A 14 -5.76 -5.34 -2.06
CA LEU A 14 -4.40 -5.65 -2.48
C LEU A 14 -4.06 -4.88 -3.77
N VAL A 15 -2.89 -4.26 -3.77
CA VAL A 15 -2.24 -3.61 -4.91
C VAL A 15 -0.93 -4.36 -5.15
N ASN A 16 -0.74 -4.93 -6.34
CA ASN A 16 0.43 -5.78 -6.62
C ASN A 16 1.74 -4.98 -6.67
N VAL A 17 1.68 -3.76 -7.21
CA VAL A 17 2.81 -2.82 -7.25
C VAL A 17 2.40 -1.59 -6.46
N GLY A 18 2.81 -1.55 -5.20
CA GLY A 18 2.39 -0.54 -4.22
C GLY A 18 3.19 0.75 -4.27
N ILE A 19 4.33 0.77 -4.96
CA ILE A 19 5.20 1.92 -5.14
C ILE A 19 5.81 1.92 -6.53
N ASP A 20 6.07 3.12 -7.05
CA ASP A 20 6.83 3.27 -8.29
C ASP A 20 8.31 3.07 -8.03
N LEU A 21 8.93 2.18 -8.81
CA LEU A 21 10.35 1.84 -8.73
C LEU A 21 11.14 2.41 -9.92
N SER A 22 10.54 3.22 -10.80
CA SER A 22 11.23 3.73 -12.00
C SER A 22 12.48 4.55 -11.70
N GLU A 23 12.49 5.24 -10.56
CA GLU A 23 13.62 6.06 -10.07
C GLU A 23 14.37 5.39 -8.91
N PHE A 24 14.11 4.11 -8.64
CA PHE A 24 14.78 3.39 -7.56
C PHE A 24 16.26 3.13 -7.91
N TYR A 25 17.14 3.58 -7.03
CA TYR A 25 18.57 3.24 -7.12
C TYR A 25 18.80 1.85 -6.52
N LEU A 26 19.27 0.92 -7.36
CA LEU A 26 19.51 -0.46 -6.95
C LEU A 26 20.55 -0.53 -5.83
N SER A 27 20.18 -1.22 -4.75
CA SER A 27 21.11 -1.52 -3.66
C SER A 27 22.10 -2.60 -4.10
N VAL A 28 23.31 -2.56 -3.57
CA VAL A 28 24.34 -3.60 -3.80
C VAL A 28 24.13 -4.81 -2.90
N GLU A 29 23.38 -4.64 -1.80
CA GLU A 29 23.21 -5.68 -0.79
C GLU A 29 21.86 -6.42 -0.88
N TRP A 30 20.84 -5.81 -1.48
CA TRP A 30 19.47 -6.32 -1.45
C TRP A 30 18.77 -6.11 -2.79
N ASP A 31 18.19 -7.20 -3.31
CA ASP A 31 17.27 -7.18 -4.44
C ASP A 31 15.83 -7.03 -3.93
N ILE A 32 15.00 -6.33 -4.71
CA ILE A 32 13.55 -6.25 -4.48
C ILE A 32 12.90 -7.25 -5.43
N LEU A 33 12.22 -8.26 -4.89
CA LEU A 33 11.49 -9.25 -5.69
C LEU A 33 10.07 -8.77 -5.96
N GLU A 34 9.38 -8.31 -4.92
CA GLU A 34 8.00 -7.81 -5.02
C GLU A 34 7.75 -6.66 -4.03
N VAL A 35 6.81 -5.77 -4.39
CA VAL A 35 6.40 -4.63 -3.55
C VAL A 35 4.87 -4.50 -3.44
N PRO A 36 4.15 -5.51 -2.92
CA PRO A 36 2.72 -5.41 -2.79
C PRO A 36 2.34 -4.40 -1.69
N ALA A 37 1.23 -3.70 -1.89
CA ALA A 37 0.61 -2.85 -0.88
C ALA A 37 -0.80 -3.32 -0.53
N ARG A 38 -1.20 -3.10 0.72
CA ARG A 38 -2.53 -3.42 1.22
C ARG A 38 -3.16 -2.21 1.89
N ARG A 39 -4.42 -1.93 1.52
CA ARG A 39 -5.26 -0.94 2.23
C ARG A 39 -5.89 -1.59 3.45
N ASN A 40 -5.68 -0.96 4.61
CA ASN A 40 -6.26 -1.33 5.88
C ASN A 40 -7.17 -0.20 6.38
N GLU A 41 -8.24 -0.55 7.07
CA GLU A 41 -9.17 0.38 7.69
C GLU A 41 -9.33 -0.01 9.16
N GLU A 42 -9.06 0.92 10.06
CA GLU A 42 -9.19 0.73 11.50
C GLU A 42 -10.29 1.64 12.06
N TYR A 43 -11.08 1.10 12.99
CA TYR A 43 -12.16 1.82 13.65
C TYR A 43 -11.79 2.00 15.12
N TYR A 44 -11.61 3.26 15.53
CA TYR A 44 -11.30 3.59 16.91
C TYR A 44 -12.60 3.90 17.67
N PRO A 45 -12.74 3.49 18.96
CA PRO A 45 -13.99 3.67 19.70
C PRO A 45 -14.46 5.11 19.89
N CYS A 46 -13.58 6.10 19.68
CA CYS A 46 -13.90 7.51 19.86
C CYS A 46 -14.71 8.13 18.70
N CYS A 47 -14.66 7.54 17.50
CA CYS A 47 -15.22 8.11 16.29
C CYS A 47 -15.87 7.02 15.42
N ALA A 48 -16.91 7.37 14.66
CA ALA A 48 -17.55 6.44 13.72
C ALA A 48 -16.78 6.35 12.39
N GLU A 49 -15.95 7.35 12.10
CA GLU A 49 -15.15 7.42 10.89
C GLU A 49 -13.97 6.42 10.94
N PRO A 50 -13.76 5.62 9.87
CA PRO A 50 -12.58 4.76 9.78
C PRO A 50 -11.31 5.57 9.48
N TYR A 51 -10.20 5.09 10.05
CA TYR A 51 -8.86 5.53 9.70
C TYR A 51 -8.30 4.56 8.67
N SER A 52 -8.17 5.02 7.43
CA SER A 52 -7.62 4.23 6.32
C SER A 52 -6.13 4.48 6.14
N GLY A 53 -5.34 3.41 6.02
CA GLY A 53 -3.92 3.47 5.73
C GLY A 53 -3.50 2.44 4.68
N THR A 54 -2.42 2.71 3.97
CA THR A 54 -1.80 1.77 3.02
C THR A 54 -0.49 1.27 3.62
N VAL A 55 -0.36 -0.05 3.75
CA VAL A 55 0.87 -0.71 4.20
C VAL A 55 1.57 -1.32 2.99
N ILE A 56 2.86 -1.04 2.84
CA ILE A 56 3.70 -1.59 1.77
C ILE A 56 4.55 -2.71 2.35
N TYR A 57 4.63 -3.82 1.64
CA TYR A 57 5.49 -4.95 1.97
C TYR A 57 6.66 -5.00 1.00
N PHE A 58 7.83 -5.40 1.50
CA PHE A 58 9.03 -5.63 0.71
C PHE A 58 9.45 -7.08 0.90
N THR A 59 9.70 -7.76 -0.20
CA THR A 59 10.16 -9.16 -0.23
C THR A 59 11.26 -9.33 -1.26
#